data_AF-A0A835F9Q6-F1
#
_entry.id   AF-A0A835F9Q6-F1
#
_cell.length_a   1.000
_cell.length_b   1.000
_cell.length_c   1.000
_cell.angle_alpha   90.00
_cell.angle_beta   90.00
_cell.angle_gamma   90.00
#
_symmetry.space_group_name_H-M   'P 1'
#
loop_
_entity.id
_entity.type
_entity.pdbx_description
1 polymer ?
#
loop_
_entity_poly.entity_id
_entity_poly.type
_entity_poly.pdbx_seq_one_letter_code
_entity_poly.pdbx_strand_id
1 'polypeptide(L)'
;MASLAPKLGELLKDEYVRQMGLKDDIVTLSRELVTIHAALIDASRVPPDQLTELDKLWAWQFRELSYEMEDVVDDFILRVAGRESDVANTDANVFNKIFSMIAAV
;
A
#
# COMPACT_ATOMS: atom_id res chain seq x y z
N MET A 1 -29.03 5.96 -19.26
CA MET A 1 -28.28 4.67 -19.13
C MET A 1 -26.78 4.89 -18.86
N ALA A 2 -26.14 5.94 -19.40
CA ALA A 2 -24.70 6.20 -19.21
C ALA A 2 -24.23 6.43 -17.76
N SER A 3 -25.12 6.63 -16.79
CA SER A 3 -24.79 6.93 -15.39
C SER A 3 -25.00 5.78 -14.41
N LEU A 4 -25.47 4.61 -14.85
CA LEU A 4 -25.78 3.50 -13.94
C LEU A 4 -24.55 2.64 -13.64
N ALA A 5 -23.78 2.30 -14.67
CA ALA A 5 -22.55 1.51 -14.54
C ALA A 5 -21.54 2.11 -13.53
N PRO A 6 -21.17 3.41 -13.60
CA PRO A 6 -20.24 3.99 -12.61
C PRO A 6 -20.81 3.98 -11.18
N LYS A 7 -22.12 4.24 -11.00
CA LYS A 7 -22.77 4.19 -9.68
C LYS A 7 -22.78 2.79 -9.07
N LEU A 8 -22.99 1.76 -9.89
CA LEU A 8 -22.92 0.37 -9.42
C LEU A 8 -21.49 -0.04 -9.09
N GLY A 9 -20.49 0.44 -9.85
CA GLY A 9 -19.08 0.22 -9.56
C GLY A 9 -18.65 0.84 -8.23
N GLU A 10 -19.03 2.10 -7.96
CA GLU A 10 -18.78 2.76 -6.68
C GLU A 10 -19.45 2.02 -5.52
N LEU A 11 -20.73 1.63 -5.67
CA LEU A 11 -21.45 0.89 -4.64
C LEU A 11 -20.78 -0.45 -4.31
N LEU A 12 -20.36 -1.20 -5.34
CA LEU A 12 -19.67 -2.49 -5.16
C LEU A 12 -18.32 -2.33 -4.47
N LYS A 13 -17.56 -1.28 -4.82
CA LYS A 13 -16.29 -0.96 -4.17
C LYS A 13 -16.50 -0.65 -2.68
N ASP A 14 -17.46 0.21 -2.36
CA ASP A 14 -17.73 0.62 -0.98
C ASP A 14 -18.23 -0.54 -0.13
N GLU A 15 -19.09 -1.40 -0.68
CA GLU A 15 -19.60 -2.58 0.01
C GLU A 15 -18.49 -3.64 0.21
N TYR A 16 -17.61 -3.85 -0.78
CA TYR A 16 -16.46 -4.75 -0.63
C TYR A 16 -15.52 -4.30 0.49
N VAL A 17 -15.13 -3.03 0.52
CA VAL A 17 -14.28 -2.45 1.58
C VAL A 17 -14.94 -2.62 2.95
N ARG A 18 -16.27 -2.43 3.01
CA ARG A 18 -17.03 -2.59 4.24
C ARG A 18 -17.10 -4.05 4.71
N GLN A 19 -17.39 -4.99 3.81
CA GLN A 19 -17.50 -6.42 4.13
C GLN A 19 -16.17 -7.02 4.58
N MET A 20 -15.07 -6.60 3.95
CA MET A 20 -13.74 -7.08 4.29
C MET A 20 -13.11 -6.35 5.49
N GLY A 21 -13.79 -5.35 6.07
CA GLY A 21 -13.28 -4.61 7.23
C GLY A 21 -12.05 -3.74 6.94
N LEU A 22 -11.71 -3.52 5.67
CA LEU A 22 -10.43 -2.91 5.26
C LEU A 22 -10.37 -1.40 5.47
N LYS A 23 -11.47 -0.77 5.88
CA LYS A 23 -11.55 0.69 5.95
C LYS A 23 -10.50 1.27 6.91
N ASP A 24 -10.37 0.70 8.09
CA ASP A 24 -9.44 1.20 9.11
C ASP A 24 -7.98 0.90 8.72
N ASP A 25 -7.74 -0.25 8.09
CA ASP A 25 -6.42 -0.63 7.55
C ASP A 25 -5.98 0.34 6.44
N ILE A 26 -6.86 0.64 5.48
CA ILE A 26 -6.59 1.60 4.41
C ILE A 26 -6.29 3.00 4.97
N VAL A 27 -7.07 3.45 5.97
CA VAL A 27 -6.86 4.77 6.60
C VAL A 27 -5.51 4.81 7.33
N THR A 28 -5.16 3.75 8.05
CA THR A 28 -3.92 3.67 8.81
C THR A 28 -2.72 3.63 7.86
N LEU A 29 -2.75 2.74 6.86
CA LEU A 29 -1.70 2.64 5.86
C LEU A 29 -1.52 3.94 5.07
N SER A 30 -2.62 4.61 4.70
CA SER A 30 -2.57 5.91 4.02
C SER A 30 -1.89 6.98 4.88
N ARG A 31 -2.10 7.00 6.20
CA ARG A 31 -1.43 7.93 7.11
C ARG A 31 0.07 7.64 7.22
N GLU A 32 0.43 6.37 7.32
CA GLU A 32 1.84 5.95 7.39
C GLU A 32 2.58 6.34 6.11
N LEU A 33 2.01 6.03 4.94
CA LEU A 33 2.59 6.39 3.64
C LEU A 33 2.78 7.91 3.48
N VAL A 34 1.80 8.73 3.90
CA VAL A 34 1.94 10.19 3.87
C VAL A 34 3.08 10.66 4.78
N THR A 35 3.23 10.04 5.95
CA THR A 35 4.29 10.38 6.90
C THR A 35 5.67 10.03 6.35
N ILE A 36 5.82 8.82 5.81
CA ILE A 36 7.05 8.36 5.16
C ILE A 36 7.40 9.24 3.97
N HIS A 37 6.43 9.56 3.12
CA HIS A 37 6.64 10.42 1.96
C HIS A 37 7.14 11.82 2.36
N ALA A 38 6.56 12.41 3.41
CA ALA A 38 7.03 13.69 3.93
C ALA A 38 8.47 13.61 4.46
N ALA A 39 8.81 12.55 5.21
CA ALA A 39 10.17 12.33 5.71
C ALA A 39 11.19 12.15 4.56
N LEU A 40 10.83 11.41 3.51
CA LEU A 40 11.66 11.26 2.32
C LEU A 40 11.85 12.58 1.56
N ILE A 41 10.81 13.42 1.47
CA ILE A 41 10.93 14.76 0.87
C ILE A 41 11.92 15.60 1.68
N ASP A 42 11.83 15.61 3.00
CA ASP A 42 12.75 16.39 3.83
C ASP A 42 14.18 15.87 3.74
N ALA A 43 14.38 14.54 3.72
CA ALA A 43 15.69 13.94 3.47
C ALA A 43 16.25 14.32 2.08
N SER A 44 15.39 14.37 1.04
CA SER A 44 15.81 14.74 -0.32
C SER A 44 16.29 16.19 -0.47
N ARG A 45 15.94 17.06 0.48
CA ARG A 45 16.38 18.47 0.51
C ARG A 45 17.78 18.62 1.13
N VAL A 46 18.27 17.60 1.82
CA VAL A 46 19.62 17.58 2.38
C VAL A 46 20.61 17.23 1.26
N PRO A 47 21.68 18.01 1.08
CA PRO A 47 22.73 17.68 0.11
C PRO A 47 23.29 16.27 0.33
N PRO A 48 23.57 15.47 -0.73
CA PRO A 48 24.00 14.07 -0.58
C PRO A 48 25.30 13.88 0.23
N ASP A 49 26.17 14.89 0.23
CA ASP A 49 27.40 14.98 1.01
C ASP A 49 27.16 15.21 2.51
N GLN A 50 25.97 15.67 2.88
CA GLN A 50 25.55 15.96 4.26
C GLN A 50 24.60 14.89 4.83
N LEU A 51 24.12 13.97 4.01
CA LEU A 51 23.34 12.82 4.46
C LEU A 51 24.22 11.87 5.26
N THR A 52 23.74 11.48 6.44
CA THR A 52 24.39 10.44 7.23
C THR A 52 24.24 9.09 6.54
N GLU A 53 25.10 8.13 6.88
CA GLU A 53 24.95 6.75 6.37
C GLU A 53 23.62 6.13 6.83
N LEU A 54 23.08 6.56 7.97
CA LEU A 54 21.76 6.15 8.44
C LEU A 54 20.65 6.67 7.52
N ASP A 55 20.71 7.93 7.10
CA ASP A 55 19.71 8.53 6.20
C ASP A 55 19.70 7.81 4.84
N LYS A 56 20.88 7.47 4.31
CA LYS A 56 21.02 6.73 3.06
C LYS A 56 20.48 5.31 3.17
N LEU A 57 20.76 4.63 4.29
CA LEU A 57 20.24 3.28 4.55
C LEU A 57 18.72 3.30 4.66
N TRP A 58 18.16 4.24 5.41
CA TRP A 58 16.71 4.42 5.54
C TRP A 58 16.05 4.67 4.19
N ALA A 59 16.58 5.60 3.38
CA ALA A 59 16.05 5.87 2.05
C ALA A 59 16.08 4.62 1.14
N TRP A 60 17.14 3.81 1.25
CA TRP A 60 17.24 2.54 0.52
C TRP A 60 16.20 1.50 0.99
N GLN A 61 16.04 1.33 2.31
CA GLN A 61 15.07 0.40 2.89
C GLN A 61 13.65 0.76 2.49
N PHE A 62 13.26 2.04 2.57
CA PHE A 62 11.94 2.47 2.14
C PHE A 62 11.66 2.23 0.66
N ARG A 63 12.68 2.40 -0.19
CA ARG A 63 12.53 2.10 -1.62
C ARG A 63 12.28 0.62 -1.85
N GLU A 64 13.05 -0.25 -1.20
CA GLU A 64 12.86 -1.70 -1.34
C GLU A 64 11.48 -2.13 -0.85
N LEU A 65 11.08 -1.63 0.31
CA LEU A 65 9.76 -1.90 0.88
C LEU A 65 8.63 -1.38 0.00
N SER A 66 8.82 -0.24 -0.69
CA SER A 66 7.82 0.26 -1.63
C SER A 66 7.59 -0.67 -2.81
N TYR A 67 8.65 -1.32 -3.33
CA TYR A 67 8.53 -2.31 -4.39
C TYR A 67 7.84 -3.58 -3.89
N GLU A 68 8.22 -4.08 -2.72
CA GLU A 68 7.56 -5.26 -2.17
C GLU A 68 6.07 -4.99 -1.82
N MET A 69 5.71 -3.76 -1.42
CA MET A 69 4.30 -3.36 -1.22
C MET A 69 3.54 -3.26 -2.55
N GLU A 70 4.17 -2.74 -3.60
CA GLU A 70 3.59 -2.66 -4.94
C GLU A 70 3.29 -4.06 -5.47
N ASP A 71 4.23 -5.01 -5.35
CA ASP A 71 4.02 -6.42 -5.72
C ASP A 71 2.81 -7.03 -5.00
N VAL A 72 2.68 -6.78 -3.69
CA VAL A 72 1.54 -7.28 -2.90
C VAL A 72 0.20 -6.69 -3.36
N VAL A 73 0.20 -5.42 -3.78
CA VAL A 73 -0.99 -4.75 -4.32
C VAL A 73 -1.31 -5.26 -5.73
N ASP A 74 -0.31 -5.46 -6.58
CA ASP A 74 -0.49 -6.00 -7.92
C ASP A 74 -1.04 -7.44 -7.88
N ASP A 75 -0.49 -8.28 -7.00
CA ASP A 75 -1.01 -9.62 -6.73
C ASP A 75 -2.49 -9.59 -6.29
N PHE A 76 -2.87 -8.61 -5.47
CA PHE A 76 -4.27 -8.42 -5.07
C PHE A 76 -5.14 -8.02 -6.26
N ILE A 77 -4.69 -7.07 -7.09
CA ILE A 77 -5.42 -6.63 -8.29
C ILE A 77 -5.62 -7.78 -9.27
N LEU A 78 -4.59 -8.60 -9.52
CA LEU A 78 -4.67 -9.76 -10.41
C LEU A 78 -5.66 -10.81 -9.90
N ARG A 79 -5.69 -11.06 -8.58
CA ARG A 79 -6.67 -11.96 -7.95
C ARG A 79 -8.09 -11.44 -8.08
N VAL A 80 -8.34 -10.16 -7.79
CA VAL A 80 -9.67 -9.53 -7.95
C VAL A 80 -10.11 -9.52 -9.42
N ALA A 81 -9.17 -9.37 -10.36
CA ALA A 81 -9.44 -9.45 -11.80
C ALA A 81 -9.68 -10.90 -12.30
N GLY A 82 -9.63 -11.90 -11.42
CA GLY A 82 -9.90 -13.31 -11.74
C GLY A 82 -8.85 -13.96 -12.62
N ARG A 83 -7.63 -13.41 -12.66
CA ARG A 83 -6.60 -13.81 -13.63
C ARG A 83 -5.69 -14.95 -13.16
N GLU A 84 -5.65 -15.25 -11.86
CA GLU A 84 -4.94 -16.39 -11.28
C GLU A 84 -5.67 -16.95 -10.05
N SER A 85 -5.90 -18.27 -10.06
CA SER A 85 -6.54 -19.04 -9.00
C SER A 85 -5.55 -20.09 -8.49
N ASP A 86 -4.80 -19.78 -7.42
CA ASP A 86 -4.21 -20.86 -6.60
C ASP A 86 -3.82 -20.50 -5.16
N VAL A 87 -4.29 -19.40 -4.58
CA VAL A 87 -4.12 -19.15 -3.13
C VAL A 87 -5.46 -18.85 -2.49
N ALA A 88 -6.17 -19.93 -2.15
CA ALA A 88 -7.30 -19.88 -1.22
C ALA A 88 -6.80 -19.36 0.13
N ASN A 89 -7.48 -18.33 0.66
CA ASN A 89 -7.05 -17.43 1.75
C ASN A 89 -5.91 -16.49 1.35
N THR A 90 -6.17 -15.19 1.15
CA THR A 90 -6.35 -14.22 2.26
C THR A 90 -6.28 -12.77 1.72
N ASP A 91 -7.43 -12.10 1.59
CA ASP A 91 -7.44 -10.66 1.26
C ASP A 91 -7.08 -9.79 2.47
N ALA A 92 -7.42 -10.25 3.69
CA ALA A 92 -6.98 -9.62 4.94
C ALA A 92 -5.47 -9.74 5.22
N ASN A 93 -4.74 -10.70 4.61
CA ASN A 93 -3.29 -10.79 4.81
C ASN A 93 -2.54 -9.73 4.02
N VAL A 94 -3.12 -9.14 2.98
CA VAL A 94 -2.43 -8.12 2.18
C VAL A 94 -2.05 -6.94 3.07
N PHE A 95 -3.02 -6.39 3.81
CA PHE A 95 -2.77 -5.28 4.73
C PHE A 95 -1.87 -5.70 5.89
N ASN A 96 -2.09 -6.88 6.50
CA ASN A 96 -1.21 -7.38 7.56
C ASN A 96 0.24 -7.57 7.10
N LYS A 97 0.45 -8.01 5.85
CA LYS A 97 1.78 -8.15 5.24
C LYS A 97 2.42 -6.78 5.08
N ILE A 98 1.71 -5.82 4.50
CA ILE A 98 2.18 -4.43 4.36
C ILE A 98 2.49 -3.80 5.73
N PHE A 99 1.64 -3.97 6.74
CA PHE A 99 1.91 -3.47 8.10
C PHE A 99 3.13 -4.13 8.73
N SER A 100 3.34 -5.43 8.53
CA SER A 100 4.54 -6.12 9.02
C SER A 100 5.82 -5.59 8.38
N MET A 101 5.74 -5.14 7.12
CA MET A 101 6.86 -4.57 6.38
C MET A 101 7.18 -3.16 6.86
N ILE A 102 6.16 -2.33 7.15
CA ILE A 102 6.36 -1.00 7.75
C ILE A 102 6.89 -1.11 9.18
N ALA A 103 6.40 -2.08 9.97
CA ALA A 103 6.85 -2.28 11.35
C ALA A 103 8.29 -2.82 11.47
N ALA A 104 8.90 -3.27 10.37
CA ALA A 104 10.26 -3.82 10.34
C ALA A 104 11.35 -2.74 10.13
N VAL A 105 10.96 -1.47 9.95
CA VAL A 105 11.84 -0.30 9.78
C VAL A 105 11.85 0.56 11.03
#